data_AF-A0A2F0AKS7-F1
#
_entry.id   AF-A0A2F0AKS7-F1
#
_cell.length_a   1.000
_cell.length_b   1.000
_cell.length_c   1.000
_cell.angle_alpha   90.00
_cell.angle_beta   90.00
_cell.angle_gamma   90.00
#
_symmetry.space_group_name_H-M   'P 1'
#
loop_
_entity.id
_entity.type
_entity.pdbx_description
1 polymer ?
#
loop_
_entity_poly.entity_id
_entity_poly.type
_entity_poly.pdbx_seq_one_letter_code
_entity_poly.pdbx_strand_id
1 'polypeptide(L)'
;MSLIDILIFFLVIWWPIFFILLPIGYEPITKDNEKTEFVRSAPKKPKILKKLIFASVISFFITIIMWMLEYYNLFSLKDIFL
;
A
#
# COMPACT_ATOMS: atom_id res chain seq x y z
N MET A 1 7.42 20.83 0.42
CA MET A 1 7.90 19.82 -0.54
C MET A 1 7.74 20.30 -1.97
N SER A 2 8.69 19.99 -2.84
CA SER A 2 8.52 20.17 -4.30
C SER A 2 7.53 19.11 -4.86
N LEU A 3 7.00 19.34 -6.07
CA LEU A 3 6.18 18.33 -6.76
C LEU A 3 6.92 17.00 -6.96
N ILE A 4 8.23 17.06 -7.26
CA ILE A 4 9.08 15.88 -7.39
C ILE A 4 9.18 15.14 -6.05
N ASP A 5 9.38 15.87 -4.94
CA ASP A 5 9.55 15.29 -3.60
C ASP A 5 8.28 14.51 -3.20
N ILE A 6 7.10 15.09 -3.46
CA ILE A 6 5.79 14.48 -3.18
C ILE A 6 5.62 13.19 -3.98
N LEU A 7 5.96 13.19 -5.27
CA LEU A 7 5.79 12.04 -6.14
C LEU A 7 6.72 10.89 -5.74
N ILE A 8 7.98 11.21 -5.43
CA ILE A 8 8.96 10.23 -4.94
C ILE A 8 8.49 9.66 -3.59
N PHE A 9 8.11 10.52 -2.65
CA PHE A 9 7.65 10.11 -1.33
C PHE A 9 6.42 9.18 -1.41
N PHE A 10 5.43 9.56 -2.23
CA PHE A 10 4.26 8.73 -2.49
C PHE A 10 4.66 7.35 -3.01
N LEU A 11 5.52 7.28 -4.03
CA LEU A 11 5.94 6.01 -4.62
C LEU A 11 6.68 5.12 -3.61
N VAL A 12 7.56 5.70 -2.80
CA VAL A 12 8.35 4.99 -1.78
C VAL A 12 7.45 4.42 -0.68
N ILE A 13 6.48 5.18 -0.19
CA ILE A 13 5.53 4.71 0.84
C ILE A 13 4.49 3.75 0.28
N TRP A 14 4.10 3.92 -0.98
CA TRP A 14 3.08 3.11 -1.62
C TRP A 14 3.46 1.63 -1.73
N TRP A 15 4.73 1.34 -2.05
CA TRP A 15 5.21 -0.04 -2.17
C TRP A 15 5.09 -0.86 -0.88
N PRO A 16 5.64 -0.43 0.27
CA PRO A 16 5.48 -1.12 1.55
C PRO A 16 4.01 -1.33 1.92
N ILE A 17 3.17 -0.31 1.77
CA ILE A 17 1.74 -0.41 2.09
C ILE A 17 1.08 -1.46 1.21
N PHE A 18 1.34 -1.45 -0.09
CA PHE A 18 0.83 -2.46 -1.00
C PHE A 18 1.22 -3.87 -0.56
N PHE A 19 2.50 -4.10 -0.24
CA PHE A 19 2.97 -5.41 0.22
C PHE A 19 2.36 -5.84 1.56
N ILE A 20 2.17 -4.91 2.51
CA ILE A 20 1.51 -5.18 3.79
C ILE A 20 0.04 -5.58 3.60
N LEU A 21 -0.66 -5.02 2.59
CA LEU A 21 -2.04 -5.38 2.30
C LEU A 21 -2.21 -6.74 1.58
N LEU A 22 -1.18 -7.25 0.91
CA LEU A 22 -1.23 -8.53 0.19
C LEU A 22 -1.61 -9.76 1.06
N PRO A 23 -1.07 -9.96 2.28
CA PRO A 23 -1.46 -11.09 3.13
C PRO A 23 -2.82 -10.91 3.83
N ILE A 24 -3.38 -9.70 3.87
CA ILE A 24 -4.62 -9.42 4.59
C ILE A 24 -5.82 -10.06 3.89
N GLY A 25 -6.63 -10.83 4.62
CA GLY A 25 -7.79 -11.52 4.06
C GLY A 25 -7.43 -12.73 3.18
N TYR A 26 -6.30 -13.38 3.47
CA TYR A 26 -5.95 -14.68 2.91
C TYR A 26 -6.99 -15.74 3.33
N GLU A 27 -7.69 -16.30 2.35
CA GLU A 27 -8.60 -17.43 2.53
C GLU A 27 -8.09 -18.60 1.66
N PRO A 28 -7.61 -19.70 2.29
CA PRO A 28 -7.17 -20.87 1.56
C PRO A 28 -8.35 -21.59 0.89
N ILE A 29 -8.05 -22.33 -0.17
CA ILE A 29 -9.03 -23.18 -0.84
C ILE A 29 -9.25 -24.43 0.04
N THR A 30 -10.31 -24.40 0.86
CA THR A 30 -10.64 -25.49 1.83
C THR A 30 -11.57 -26.57 1.29
N LYS A 31 -12.26 -26.31 0.17
CA LYS A 31 -13.10 -27.33 -0.48
C LYS A 31 -12.31 -27.93 -1.63
N ASP A 32 -12.19 -29.26 -1.65
CA ASP A 32 -11.89 -30.04 -2.86
C ASP A 32 -13.05 -29.83 -3.84
N ASN A 33 -13.09 -28.66 -4.47
CA ASN A 33 -13.82 -28.51 -5.69
C ASN A 33 -12.84 -29.02 -6.77
N GLU A 34 -13.12 -30.20 -7.32
CA GLU A 34 -12.37 -30.88 -8.39
C GLU A 34 -12.15 -30.04 -9.68
N LYS A 35 -12.50 -28.75 -9.67
CA LYS A 35 -12.46 -27.81 -10.81
C LYS A 35 -11.48 -26.65 -10.64
N THR A 36 -10.68 -26.57 -9.57
CA THR A 36 -9.65 -25.53 -9.44
C THR A 36 -8.28 -26.08 -9.80
N GLU A 37 -7.70 -25.62 -10.92
CA GLU A 37 -6.32 -25.90 -11.34
C GLU A 37 -5.24 -25.34 -10.38
N PHE A 38 -5.64 -24.65 -9.31
CA PHE A 38 -4.74 -24.00 -8.37
C PHE A 38 -4.39 -24.91 -7.19
N VAL A 39 -3.15 -24.81 -6.72
CA VAL A 39 -2.67 -25.51 -5.52
C VAL A 39 -3.47 -25.05 -4.29
N ARG A 40 -3.72 -25.96 -3.33
CA ARG A 40 -4.48 -25.68 -2.08
C ARG A 40 -4.01 -24.44 -1.31
N SER A 41 -2.73 -24.09 -1.42
CA SER A 41 -2.11 -22.91 -0.79
C SER A 41 -2.47 -21.59 -1.47
N ALA A 42 -3.03 -21.61 -2.68
CA ALA A 42 -3.41 -20.40 -3.40
C ALA A 42 -4.63 -19.73 -2.76
N PRO A 43 -4.69 -18.38 -2.72
CA PRO A 43 -5.86 -17.67 -2.23
C PRO A 43 -7.07 -17.95 -3.12
N LYS A 44 -8.22 -18.30 -2.53
CA LYS A 44 -9.45 -18.60 -3.27
C LYS A 44 -9.97 -17.40 -4.09
N LYS A 45 -9.77 -16.18 -3.58
CA LYS A 45 -10.16 -14.92 -4.24
C LYS A 45 -9.07 -13.87 -3.99
N PRO A 46 -8.06 -13.73 -4.88
CA PRO A 46 -6.92 -12.85 -4.64
C PRO A 46 -7.30 -11.35 -4.51
N LYS A 47 -8.43 -10.92 -5.09
CA LYS A 47 -8.98 -9.54 -5.00
C LYS A 47 -7.90 -8.44 -5.14
N ILE A 48 -6.92 -8.65 -6.02
CA ILE A 48 -5.70 -7.82 -6.10
C ILE A 48 -6.03 -6.34 -6.39
N LEU A 49 -7.00 -6.09 -7.26
CA LEU A 49 -7.47 -4.75 -7.63
C LEU A 49 -7.99 -3.98 -6.42
N LYS A 50 -8.74 -4.63 -5.52
CA LYS A 50 -9.24 -3.99 -4.31
C LYS A 50 -8.07 -3.58 -3.41
N LYS A 51 -7.10 -4.47 -3.24
CA LYS A 51 -5.91 -4.21 -2.42
C LYS A 51 -5.07 -3.06 -2.97
N LEU A 52 -4.92 -2.99 -4.29
CA LEU A 52 -4.21 -1.91 -4.97
C LEU A 52 -4.92 -0.56 -4.73
N ILE A 53 -6.24 -0.50 -4.89
CA ILE A 53 -7.02 0.72 -4.61
C ILE A 53 -6.86 1.14 -3.15
N PHE A 54 -7.00 0.20 -2.20
CA PHE A 54 -6.79 0.48 -0.78
C PHE A 54 -5.38 1.01 -0.51
N ALA A 55 -4.35 0.38 -1.08
CA ALA A 55 -2.97 0.83 -0.92
C ALA A 55 -2.77 2.25 -1.47
N SER A 56 -3.30 2.56 -2.65
CA SER A 56 -3.23 3.91 -3.22
C SER A 56 -3.93 4.96 -2.35
N VAL A 57 -5.13 4.66 -1.84
CA VAL A 57 -5.87 5.57 -0.96
C VAL A 57 -5.10 5.83 0.33
N ILE A 58 -4.62 4.78 1.00
CA ILE A 58 -3.89 4.91 2.26
C ILE A 58 -2.59 5.70 2.05
N SER A 59 -1.83 5.39 0.99
CA SER A 59 -0.57 6.07 0.68
C SER A 59 -0.79 7.54 0.32
N PHE A 60 -1.89 7.84 -0.38
CA PHE A 60 -2.28 9.20 -0.73
C PHE A 60 -2.61 10.02 0.52
N PHE A 61 -3.38 9.45 1.46
CA PHE A 61 -3.66 10.09 2.74
C PHE A 61 -2.39 10.38 3.54
N ILE A 62 -1.47 9.41 3.63
CA ILE A 62 -0.19 9.59 4.33
C ILE A 62 0.64 10.69 3.68
N THR A 63 0.68 10.73 2.34
CA THR A 63 1.40 11.77 1.59
C THR A 63 0.80 13.15 1.83
N ILE A 64 -0.53 13.30 1.85
CA ILE A 64 -1.20 14.56 2.19
C ILE A 64 -0.86 15.00 3.61
N ILE A 65 -0.93 14.08 4.57
CA ILE A 65 -0.60 14.37 5.97
C ILE A 65 0.83 14.90 6.06
N MET A 66 1.79 14.21 5.45
CA MET A 66 3.19 14.63 5.45
C MET A 66 3.41 15.99 4.77
N TRP A 67 2.74 16.24 3.65
CA TRP A 67 2.78 17.54 2.98
C TRP A 67 2.23 18.65 3.86
N MET A 68 1.13 18.41 4.59
CA MET A 68 0.58 19.36 5.56
C MET A 68 1.54 19.60 6.73
N LEU A 69 2.15 18.56 7.29
CA LEU A 69 3.11 18.70 8.40
C LEU A 69 4.29 19.60 8.01
N GLU A 70 4.82 19.43 6.79
CA GLU A 70 5.90 20.27 6.29
C GLU A 70 5.43 21.70 6.00
N TYR A 71 4.21 21.87 5.48
CA TYR A 71 3.63 23.20 5.24
C TYR A 71 3.50 24.04 6.52
N TYR A 72 3.17 23.41 7.65
CA TYR A 72 3.08 24.08 8.95
C TYR A 72 4.43 24.19 9.69
N ASN A 73 5.55 23.80 9.07
CA ASN A 73 6.87 23.74 9.72
C ASN A 73 6.88 22.92 11.03
N LEU A 74 5.96 21.96 11.18
CA LEU A 74 5.91 21.09 12.36
C LEU A 74 6.94 19.96 12.26
N PHE A 75 7.17 19.48 11.03
CA PHE A 75 8.05 18.36 10.75
C PHE A 75 8.54 18.44 9.30
N SER A 76 9.86 18.42 9.12
CA SER A 76 10.52 18.40 7.81
C SER A 76 11.45 17.19 7.75
N LEU A 77 11.29 16.36 6.71
CA LEU A 77 12.19 15.22 6.49
C LEU A 77 13.58 15.66 6.08
N LYS A 78 13.71 16.85 5.46
CA LYS A 78 15.01 17.37 5.03
C LYS A 78 15.86 17.71 6.25
N ASP A 79 15.29 18.47 7.18
CA ASP A 79 15.95 18.96 8.39
C ASP A 79 16.47 17.83 9.30
N ILE A 80 15.89 16.63 9.21
CA ILE A 80 16.28 15.47 10.03
C ILE A 80 17.50 14.75 9.45
N PHE A 81 17.63 14.69 8.13
CA PHE A 81 18.63 13.85 7.45
C PHE A 81 19.71 14.64 6.70
N LEU A 82 19.51 15.94 6.49
CA LEU A 82 20.33 16.79 5.64
C LEU A 82 20.53 18.16 6.32
#